data_AF-A0A2V9GW38-F1
#
_entry.id   AF-A0A2V9GW38-F1
#
_cell.length_a   1.000
_cell.length_b   1.000
_cell.length_c   1.000
_cell.angle_alpha   90.00
_cell.angle_beta   90.00
_cell.angle_gamma   90.00
#
_symmetry.space_group_name_H-M   'P 1'
#
loop_
_entity.id
_entity.type
_entity.pdbx_description
1 polymer ?
#
loop_
_entity_poly.entity_id
_entity_poly.type
_entity_poly.pdbx_seq_one_letter_code
_entity_poly.pdbx_strand_id
1 'polypeptide(L)'
;MKQMVANLTELLRPGGVILAMFHSKKPEGFQRYRVADSNTLQVISSTVICPAQKVYQNREIQDLFAHFRTMKSFVGRDQLRETLFIK
;
A
#
# COMPACT_ATOMS: atom_id res chain seq x y z
N MET A 1 10.25 -0.76 -9.39
CA MET A 1 9.32 -1.53 -8.54
C MET A 1 9.71 -3.01 -8.45
N LYS A 2 9.73 -3.80 -9.55
CA LYS A 2 10.14 -5.23 -9.53
C LYS A 2 11.42 -5.51 -8.72
N GLN A 3 12.50 -4.76 -8.99
CA GLN A 3 13.76 -4.90 -8.24
C GLN A 3 13.61 -4.66 -6.73
N MET A 4 12.82 -3.66 -6.34
CA MET A 4 12.58 -3.36 -4.93
C MET A 4 11.87 -4.52 -4.23
N VAL A 5 10.87 -5.14 -4.85
CA VAL A 5 10.21 -6.33 -4.28
C VAL A 5 11.16 -7.51 -4.20
N ALA A 6 12.00 -7.74 -5.22
CA ALA A 6 13.03 -8.78 -5.15
C ALA A 6 13.94 -8.57 -3.93
N ASN A 7 14.47 -7.36 -3.75
CA ASN A 7 15.33 -7.02 -2.60
C ASN A 7 14.60 -7.20 -1.26
N LEU A 8 13.33 -6.76 -1.15
CA LEU A 8 12.53 -6.96 0.06
C LEU A 8 12.29 -8.45 0.34
N THR A 9 12.09 -9.25 -0.71
CA THR A 9 11.91 -10.69 -0.59
C THR A 9 13.16 -11.34 -0.04
N GLU A 10 14.35 -10.96 -0.51
CA GLU A 10 15.63 -11.48 -0.01
C GLU A 10 15.88 -11.12 1.46
N LEU A 11 15.55 -9.90 1.86
CA LEU A 11 15.70 -9.42 3.25
C LEU A 11 14.79 -10.14 4.26
N LEU A 12 13.67 -10.72 3.81
CA LEU A 12 12.75 -11.41 4.70
C LEU A 12 13.26 -12.80 5.06
N ARG A 13 13.25 -13.09 6.37
CA ARG A 13 13.36 -14.47 6.87
C ARG A 13 12.22 -15.35 6.33
N PRO A 14 12.40 -16.68 6.24
CA PRO A 14 11.32 -17.59 5.91
C PRO A 14 10.07 -17.37 6.78
N GLY A 15 8.88 -17.32 6.18
CA GLY A 15 7.64 -17.00 6.88
C GLY A 15 7.43 -15.52 7.23
N GLY A 16 8.35 -14.63 6.84
CA GLY A 16 8.16 -13.19 6.95
C GLY A 16 6.98 -12.68 6.10
N VAL A 17 6.43 -11.53 6.49
CA VAL A 17 5.22 -10.95 5.88
C VAL A 17 5.48 -9.52 5.43
N ILE A 18 5.02 -9.19 4.22
CA ILE A 18 4.90 -7.81 3.74
C ILE A 18 3.43 -7.40 3.81
N LEU A 19 3.16 -6.29 4.50
CA LEU A 19 1.94 -5.51 4.30
C LEU A 19 2.22 -4.43 3.27
N ALA A 20 1.46 -4.42 2.18
CA ALA A 20 1.53 -3.37 1.17
C ALA A 20 0.14 -2.79 0.91
N MET A 21 0.10 -1.49 0.63
CA MET A 21 -1.12 -0.75 0.31
C MET A 21 -1.02 -0.20 -1.10
N PHE A 22 -2.10 -0.31 -1.87
CA PHE A 22 -2.19 0.18 -3.23
C PHE A 22 -3.48 0.98 -3.39
N HIS A 23 -3.40 2.16 -4.01
CA HIS A 23 -4.62 2.84 -4.45
C HIS A 23 -5.26 2.09 -5.62
N SER A 24 -6.59 2.01 -5.66
CA SER A 24 -7.36 1.44 -6.77
C SER A 24 -7.71 2.46 -7.85
N LYS A 25 -7.59 3.77 -7.56
CA LYS A 25 -7.64 4.87 -8.53
C LYS A 25 -6.62 5.94 -8.16
N LYS A 26 -6.38 6.91 -9.04
CA LYS A 26 -5.45 8.01 -8.75
C LYS A 26 -5.98 8.82 -7.55
N PRO A 27 -5.20 9.00 -6.47
CA PRO A 27 -5.62 9.81 -5.34
C PRO A 27 -5.77 11.28 -5.77
N GLU A 28 -6.78 11.95 -5.21
CA GLU A 28 -7.14 13.33 -5.57
C GLU A 28 -6.23 14.36 -4.89
N GLY A 29 -5.56 13.99 -3.79
CA GLY A 29 -4.63 14.86 -3.08
C GLY A 29 -4.06 14.21 -1.82
N PHE A 30 -3.25 14.97 -1.09
CA PHE A 30 -2.74 14.59 0.21
C PHE A 30 -3.58 15.24 1.30
N GLN A 31 -3.88 14.48 2.34
CA GLN A 31 -4.57 14.96 3.53
C GLN A 31 -3.67 14.78 4.74
N ARG A 32 -3.66 15.77 5.62
CA ARG A 32 -3.00 15.70 6.92
C ARG A 32 -4.06 15.55 7.99
N TYR A 33 -3.92 14.49 8.77
CA TYR A 33 -4.74 14.26 9.94
C TYR A 33 -4.10 14.95 11.15
N ARG A 34 -4.89 15.72 11.89
CA ARG A 34 -4.49 16.36 13.15
C ARG A 34 -5.45 15.93 14.24
N VAL A 35 -4.93 15.36 15.31
CA VAL A 35 -5.72 15.14 16.54
C VAL A 35 -5.96 16.52 17.16
N ALA A 36 -7.21 16.97 17.16
CA ALA A 36 -7.59 18.24 17.77
C ALA A 36 -7.90 18.06 19.27
N ASP A 37 -8.60 16.98 19.60
CA ASP A 37 -8.90 16.55 20.96
C ASP A 37 -9.19 15.03 20.99
N SER A 38 -9.62 14.50 22.14
CA SER A 38 -9.85 13.06 22.35
C SER A 38 -10.87 12.44 21.40
N ASN A 39 -11.79 13.24 20.86
CA ASN A 39 -12.92 12.78 20.06
C ASN A 39 -12.91 13.35 18.64
N THR A 40 -12.03 14.33 18.36
CA THR A 40 -12.02 15.05 17.09
C THR A 40 -10.70 14.88 16.35
N LEU A 41 -10.78 14.27 15.16
CA LEU A 41 -9.72 14.25 14.18
C LEU A 41 -10.03 15.24 13.05
N GLN A 42 -9.19 16.25 12.89
CA GLN A 42 -9.29 17.20 11.78
C GLN A 42 -8.59 16.65 10.54
N VAL A 43 -9.23 16.81 9.38
CA VAL A 43 -8.66 16.48 8.07
C VAL A 43 -8.34 17.80 7.36
N ILE A 44 -7.06 18.04 7.11
CA ILE A 44 -6.56 19.28 6.51
C ILE A 44 -5.99 18.95 5.13
N SER A 45 -6.40 19.67 4.09
CA SER A 45 -5.79 19.56 2.76
C SER A 45 -4.30 19.90 2.83
N SER A 46 -3.47 19.08 2.21
CA SER A 46 -2.01 19.25 2.18
C SER A 46 -1.52 19.39 0.75
N THR A 47 -0.40 20.09 0.59
CA THR A 47 0.38 20.02 -0.65
C THR A 47 0.76 18.56 -0.93
N VAL A 48 0.81 18.20 -2.21
CA VAL A 48 1.21 16.87 -2.66
C VAL A 48 2.69 16.69 -2.32
N ILE A 49 2.99 15.77 -1.39
CA ILE A 49 4.37 15.47 -0.97
C ILE A 49 5.05 14.58 -2.01
N CYS A 50 4.33 13.59 -2.52
CA CYS A 50 4.80 12.74 -3.61
C CYS A 50 3.65 12.46 -4.60
N PRO A 51 3.81 12.76 -5.89
CA PRO A 51 2.75 12.50 -6.86
C PRO A 51 2.55 10.99 -7.02
N ALA A 52 1.29 10.56 -7.09
CA ALA A 52 0.97 9.16 -7.37
C ALA A 52 1.54 8.74 -8.73
N GLN A 53 2.47 7.80 -8.70
CA GLN A 53 3.21 7.37 -9.89
C GLN A 53 2.40 6.40 -10.76
N LYS A 54 1.74 5.43 -10.12
CA LYS A 54 0.99 4.37 -10.80
C LYS A 54 -0.09 3.78 -9.90
N VAL A 55 -1.24 3.48 -10.50
CA VAL A 55 -2.29 2.62 -9.95
C VAL A 55 -2.05 1.23 -10.50
N TYR A 56 -1.81 0.25 -9.62
CA TYR A 56 -1.54 -1.13 -10.03
C TYR A 56 -2.83 -1.95 -10.13
N GLN A 57 -3.00 -2.66 -11.24
CA GLN A 57 -4.09 -3.62 -11.40
C GLN A 57 -3.78 -4.90 -10.63
N ASN A 58 -4.83 -5.66 -10.28
CA ASN A 58 -4.69 -6.89 -9.49
C ASN A 58 -3.68 -7.88 -10.10
N ARG A 59 -3.68 -8.03 -11.43
CA ARG A 59 -2.74 -8.91 -12.12
C ARG A 59 -1.30 -8.42 -12.00
N GLU A 60 -1.08 -7.12 -12.12
CA GLU A 60 0.26 -6.53 -11.97
C GLU A 60 0.79 -6.68 -10.54
N ILE A 61 -0.10 -6.59 -9.53
CA ILE A 61 0.26 -6.85 -8.13
C ILE A 61 0.65 -8.32 -7.96
N GLN A 62 -0.13 -9.25 -8.50
CA GLN A 62 0.21 -10.69 -8.47
C GLN A 62 1.57 -10.95 -9.11
N ASP A 63 1.81 -10.37 -10.29
CA ASP A 63 3.07 -10.54 -11.02
C ASP A 63 4.26 -9.92 -10.28
N LEU A 64 4.07 -8.79 -9.60
CA LEU A 64 5.12 -8.15 -8.78
C LEU A 64 5.57 -9.04 -7.62
N PHE A 65 4.63 -9.77 -7.00
CA PHE A 65 4.86 -10.57 -5.80
C PHE A 65 4.79 -12.08 -6.06
N ALA A 66 5.08 -12.50 -7.30
CA ALA A 66 4.94 -13.90 -7.73
C ALA A 66 5.79 -14.91 -6.93
N HIS A 67 6.85 -14.45 -6.24
CA HIS A 67 7.72 -15.29 -5.40
C HIS A 67 7.21 -15.49 -3.96
N PHE A 68 6.07 -14.90 -3.59
CA PHE A 68 5.45 -15.10 -2.29
C PHE A 68 4.49 -16.28 -2.36
N ARG A 69 4.57 -17.19 -1.38
CA ARG A 69 3.72 -18.40 -1.33
C ARG A 69 2.24 -18.10 -1.13
N THR A 70 1.91 -16.96 -0.53
CA THR A 70 0.52 -16.61 -0.21
C THR A 70 0.29 -15.12 -0.34
N MET A 71 -0.81 -14.77 -1.00
CA MET A 71 -1.34 -13.41 -1.09
C MET A 71 -2.75 -13.38 -0.49
N LYS A 72 -2.97 -12.50 0.49
CA LYS A 72 -4.32 -12.18 1.01
C LYS A 72 -4.60 -10.70 0.79
N SER A 73 -5.62 -10.39 -0.01
CA SER A 73 -5.97 -9.02 -0.39
C SER A 73 -7.33 -8.63 0.17
N PHE A 74 -7.41 -7.42 0.72
CA PHE A 74 -8.60 -6.83 1.31
C PHE A 74 -8.89 -5.51 0.60
N VAL A 75 -10.15 -5.27 0.27
CA VAL A 75 -10.59 -3.97 -0.25
C VAL A 75 -11.01 -3.13 0.95
N GLY A 76 -10.23 -2.08 1.22
CA GLY A 76 -10.48 -1.14 2.30
C GLY A 76 -11.41 -0.01 1.88
N ARG A 77 -11.68 0.90 2.83
CA ARG A 77 -12.32 2.19 2.54
C ARG A 77 -11.36 3.08 1.74
N ASP A 78 -11.89 4.14 1.15
CA ASP A 78 -11.11 5.19 0.49
C ASP A 78 -10.22 4.70 -0.66
N GLN A 79 -10.72 3.70 -1.40
CA GLN A 79 -10.09 3.18 -2.61
C GLN A 79 -8.68 2.62 -2.37
N LEU A 80 -8.45 2.07 -1.17
CA LEU A 80 -7.23 1.37 -0.83
C LEU A 80 -7.43 -0.14 -0.89
N ARG A 81 -6.41 -0.81 -1.44
CA ARG A 81 -6.25 -2.26 -1.39
C ARG A 81 -5.10 -2.56 -0.45
N GLU A 82 -5.40 -3.29 0.62
CA GLU A 82 -4.42 -3.79 1.56
C GLU A 82 -4.10 -5.23 1.21
N THR A 83 -2.81 -5.58 1.11
CA THR A 83 -2.41 -6.94 0.75
C THR A 83 -1.29 -7.43 1.63
N LEU A 84 -1.47 -8.64 2.15
CA LEU A 84 -0.46 -9.40 2.89
C LEU A 84 0.18 -10.42 1.96
N PHE A 85 1.51 -10.38 1.88
CA PHE A 85 2.32 -11.34 1.15
C PHE A 85 3.20 -12.11 2.13
N ILE A 86 3.09 -13.43 2.13
CA ILE A 86 3.86 -14.30 3.02
C ILE A 86 4.94 -14.98 2.19
N LYS A 87 6.21 -14.89 2.64
CA LYS A 87 7.34 -15.59 2.02
C LYS A 87 7.31 -17.07 2.39
#